data_AF-A0A0S2DBH5-F1
#
_entry.id   AF-A0A0S2DBH5-F1
#
_cell.length_a   1.000
_cell.length_b   1.000
_cell.length_c   1.000
_cell.angle_alpha   90.00
_cell.angle_beta   90.00
_cell.angle_gamma   90.00
#
_symmetry.space_group_name_H-M   'P 1'
#
loop_
_entity.id
_entity.type
_entity.pdbx_description
1 polymer ?
#
loop_
_entity_poly.entity_id
_entity_poly.type
_entity_poly.pdbx_seq_one_letter_code
_entity_poly.pdbx_strand_id
1 'polypeptide(L)' 'MDFLRCRDCGCITHWVPRKKGRTSRGINARIFDPELVAQSKRIFRDGANK' A
#
# COMPACT_ATOMS: atom_id res chain seq x y z
N MET A 1 1.08 -11.70 -3.28
CA MET A 1 0.02 -10.81 -2.79
C MET A 1 -0.78 -10.39 -3.98
N ASP A 2 -2.08 -10.16 -3.82
CA ASP A 2 -2.96 -9.70 -4.89
C ASP A 2 -3.26 -8.22 -4.68
N PHE A 3 -3.25 -7.45 -5.76
CA PHE A 3 -3.50 -6.01 -5.72
C PHE A 3 -4.93 -5.72 -6.16
N LEU A 4 -5.68 -5.04 -5.30
CA LEU A 4 -7.05 -4.65 -5.60
C LEU A 4 -7.05 -3.27 -6.25
N ARG A 5 -7.87 -3.14 -7.29
CA ARG A 5 -8.04 -1.90 -8.05
C ARG A 5 -9.45 -1.35 -7.85
N CYS A 6 -9.57 -0.04 -7.81
CA CYS A 6 -10.86 0.63 -7.89
C CYS A 6 -11.50 0.32 -9.25
N ARG A 7 -12.80 -0.01 -9.25
CA ARG A 7 -13.55 -0.26 -10.48
C ARG A 7 -13.68 1.00 -11.33
N ASP A 8 -13.84 2.16 -10.69
CA ASP A 8 -14.19 3.40 -11.38
C ASP A 8 -12.98 4.13 -11.97
N CYS A 9 -11.81 4.06 -11.30
CA CYS A 9 -10.61 4.78 -11.71
C CYS A 9 -9.37 3.88 -11.95
N GLY A 10 -9.43 2.58 -11.66
CA GLY A 10 -8.33 1.64 -11.90
C GLY A 10 -7.12 1.76 -10.96
N CYS A 11 -7.08 2.76 -10.09
CA CYS A 11 -6.03 2.94 -9.08
C CYS A 11 -5.94 1.73 -8.15
N ILE A 12 -4.71 1.35 -7.78
CA ILE A 12 -4.47 0.31 -6.76
C ILE A 12 -4.83 0.88 -5.38
N THR A 13 -5.70 0.19 -4.64
CA THR A 13 -6.13 0.62 -3.30
C THR A 13 -5.31 -0.04 -2.20
N HIS A 14 -5.17 -1.37 -2.27
CA HIS A 14 -4.41 -2.14 -1.31
C HIS A 14 -3.98 -3.49 -1.88
N TRP A 15 -3.05 -4.15 -1.20
CA TRP A 15 -2.74 -5.55 -1.44
C TRP A 15 -3.26 -6.44 -0.31
N VAL A 16 -3.62 -7.67 -0.67
CA VAL A 16 -4.01 -8.73 0.27
C VAL A 16 -3.01 -9.89 0.23
N PRO A 17 -2.75 -10.51 1.39
CA PRO A 17 -1.85 -11.65 1.46
C PRO A 17 -2.48 -12.88 0.80
N ARG A 18 -1.69 -13.60 -0.01
CA ARG A 18 -2.08 -14.91 -0.57
C ARG A 18 -1.94 -16.06 0.42
N LYS A 19 -0.99 -15.94 1.35
CA LYS A 19 -0.73 -16.96 2.37
C LYS A 19 -1.78 -16.84 3.48
N LYS A 20 -2.53 -17.92 3.73
CA LYS A 20 -3.63 -17.98 4.72
C LYS A 20 -3.25 -17.58 6.16
N GLY A 21 -1.96 -17.56 6.51
CA GLY A 21 -1.49 -17.17 7.85
C GLY A 21 -0.99 -15.72 7.99
N ARG A 22 -0.95 -14.92 6.92
CA ARG A 22 -0.54 -13.52 7.00
C ARG A 22 -1.80 -12.66 7.11
N THR A 23 -1.91 -11.88 8.18
CA THR A 23 -3.05 -10.99 8.43
C THR A 23 -2.77 -9.54 8.06
N SER A 24 -1.50 -9.17 7.86
CA SER A 24 -1.12 -7.83 7.41
C SER A 24 -1.57 -7.58 5.97
N ARG A 25 -2.08 -6.37 5.75
CA ARG A 25 -2.41 -5.79 4.45
C ARG A 25 -1.56 -4.53 4.27
N GLY A 26 -1.39 -4.08 3.04
CA GLY A 26 -0.75 -2.78 2.78
C GLY A 26 -1.66 -1.92 1.94
N ILE A 27 -1.83 -0.69 2.41
CA ILE A 27 -2.63 0.33 1.74
C ILE A 27 -1.70 1.15 0.85
N ASN A 28 -2.16 1.52 -0.35
CA ASN A 28 -1.41 2.40 -1.23
C ASN A 28 -1.37 3.80 -0.63
N ALA A 29 -0.21 4.27 -0.17
CA ALA A 29 -0.06 5.57 0.46
C ALA A 29 -0.55 6.74 -0.42
N ARG A 30 -0.55 6.60 -1.76
CA ARG A 30 -1.02 7.63 -2.70
C ARG A 30 -2.52 7.92 -2.65
N ILE A 31 -3.31 7.13 -1.91
CA ILE A 31 -4.74 7.40 -1.72
C ILE A 31 -5.01 8.34 -0.55
N PHE A 32 -3.99 8.62 0.29
CA PHE A 32 -4.08 9.57 1.39
C PHE A 32 -3.53 10.93 0.96
N ASP A 33 -3.83 11.95 1.77
CA ASP A 33 -3.23 13.27 1.66
C ASP A 33 -1.69 13.15 1.68
N PRO A 34 -0.97 13.68 0.67
CA PRO A 34 0.48 13.65 0.62
C PRO A 34 1.14 14.28 1.86
N GLU A 35 0.57 15.32 2.45
CA GLU A 35 1.09 15.97 3.65
C GLU A 35 0.98 15.06 4.87
N LEU A 36 -0.15 14.35 5.00
CA LEU A 36 -0.33 13.34 6.05
C LEU A 36 0.68 12.20 5.93
N VAL A 37 0.93 11.73 4.70
CA VAL A 37 1.91 10.67 4.44
C VAL A 37 3.33 11.17 4.72
N ALA A 38 3.64 12.43 4.40
CA ALA A 38 4.96 13.01 4.65
C ALA A 38 5.32 13.07 6.14
N GLN A 39 4.33 13.21 7.03
CA GLN A 39 4.52 13.19 8.48
C GLN A 39 4.75 11.77 9.06
N SER A 40 4.50 10.73 8.27
CA SER A 40 4.65 9.34 8.72
C SER A 40 6.11 8.86 8.66
N LYS A 41 6.47 7.96 9.59
CA LYS A 41 7.79 7.31 9.56
C LYS A 41 7.90 6.41 8.33
N ARG A 42 8.85 6.71 7.45
CA ARG A 42 9.15 5.89 6.26
C ARG A 42 10.13 4.77 6.63
N ILE A 43 9.75 3.54 6.30
CA ILE A 43 10.61 2.37 6.40
C ILE A 43 10.72 1.79 4.99
N PHE A 44 11.90 1.90 4.41
CA PHE A 44 12.19 1.32 3.11
C PHE A 44 12.48 -0.17 3.26
N ARG A 45 11.90 -0.96 2.37
CA ARG A 45 12.08 -2.42 2.30
C ARG A 45 12.45 -2.82 0.88
N ASP A 46 13.08 -3.98 0.74
CA ASP A 46 13.31 -4.64 -0.54
C ASP A 46 14.06 -3.75 -1.57
N GLY A 47 15.08 -3.01 -1.11
CA GLY A 47 15.90 -2.15 -1.97
C GLY A 47 15.26 -0.81 -2.34
N ALA A 48 14.10 -0.47 -1.78
CA ALA A 48 13.55 0.89 -1.90
C ALA A 48 14.54 1.91 -1.29
N ASN A 49 14.79 3.00 -2.00
CA ASN A 49 15.92 3.88 -1.74
C ASN A 49 15.59 5.37 -1.60
N LYS A 50 14.33 5.81 -1.77
CA LYS A 50 13.89 7.21 -1.58
C LYS A 50 12.42 7.33 -1.23
#